data_AF-A0A1B2HDZ8-F1
#
_entry.id   AF-A0A1B2HDZ8-F1
#
_cell.length_a   1.000
_cell.length_b   1.000
_cell.length_c   1.000
_cell.angle_alpha   90.00
_cell.angle_beta   90.00
_cell.angle_gamma   90.00
#
_symmetry.space_group_name_H-M   'P 1'
#
loop_
_entity.id
_entity.type
_entity.pdbx_description
1 polymer ?
#
loop_
_entity_poly.entity_id
_entity_poly.type
_entity_poly.pdbx_seq_one_letter_code
_entity_poly.pdbx_strand_id
1 'polypeptide(L)' 'MRFTSSVYKELVVHDLGVTFVDGEAEVSDKATADALRALPADLGVRAVGGRPAKEPATS' A
#
# COMPACT_ATOMS: atom_id res chain seq x y z
N MET A 1 5.31 3.95 -8.52
CA MET A 1 4.68 2.69 -8.06
C MET A 1 3.29 3.01 -7.57
N ARG A 2 2.28 2.18 -7.87
CA ARG A 2 0.89 2.47 -7.48
C ARG A 2 0.49 1.57 -6.33
N PHE A 3 -0.27 2.11 -5.38
CA PHE A 3 -0.86 1.36 -4.29
C PHE A 3 -2.38 1.45 -4.35
N THR A 4 -3.06 0.39 -3.96
CA THR A 4 -4.51 0.36 -3.80
C THR A 4 -4.89 0.12 -2.34
N SER A 5 -5.97 0.73 -1.90
CA SER A 5 -6.59 0.53 -0.60
C SER A 5 -8.02 0.06 -0.82
N SER A 6 -8.28 -1.21 -0.53
CA SER A 6 -9.63 -1.80 -0.72
C SER A 6 -10.59 -1.48 0.43
N VAL A 7 -10.06 -1.10 1.60
CA VAL A 7 -10.85 -0.81 2.80
C VAL A 7 -11.17 0.67 2.90
N TYR A 8 -10.16 1.53 2.71
CA TYR A 8 -10.28 2.97 2.87
C TYR A 8 -9.97 3.70 1.56
N LYS A 9 -11.01 4.09 0.83
CA LYS A 9 -10.87 4.74 -0.49
C LYS A 9 -10.22 6.13 -0.44
N GLU A 10 -10.36 6.82 0.68
CA GLU A 10 -9.81 8.17 0.89
C GLU A 10 -8.81 8.19 2.06
N LEU A 11 -7.98 7.14 2.15
CA LEU A 11 -6.97 7.04 3.20
C LEU A 11 -5.88 8.11 3.03
N VAL A 12 -5.58 8.84 4.11
CA VAL A 12 -4.47 9.81 4.12
C VAL A 12 -3.42 9.34 5.11
N VAL A 13 -2.21 9.09 4.62
CA VAL A 13 -1.04 8.74 5.43
C VAL A 13 -0.17 9.98 5.57
N HIS A 14 -0.48 10.79 6.58
CA HIS A 14 0.20 12.08 6.83
C HIS A 14 1.71 11.95 7.01
N ASP A 15 2.17 10.90 7.69
CA ASP A 15 3.59 10.63 7.94
C ASP A 15 4.39 10.43 6.63
N LEU A 16 3.74 9.83 5.63
CA LEU A 16 4.34 9.54 4.33
C LEU A 16 3.96 10.55 3.24
N GLY A 17 3.07 11.50 3.54
CA GLY A 17 2.51 12.45 2.57
C GLY A 17 1.70 11.77 1.45
N VAL A 18 1.12 10.60 1.71
CA VAL A 18 0.40 9.81 0.69
C VAL A 18 -1.10 9.95 0.90
N THR A 19 -1.81 10.28 -0.18
CA THR A 19 -3.27 10.33 -0.20
C THR A 19 -3.79 9.30 -1.20
N PHE A 20 -4.64 8.41 -0.73
CA PHE A 20 -5.42 7.53 -1.59
C PHE A 20 -6.65 8.28 -2.07
N VAL A 21 -6.92 8.21 -3.38
CA VAL A 21 -8.08 8.79 -4.03
C VAL A 21 -8.77 7.65 -4.80
N ASP A 22 -10.05 7.43 -4.52
CA ASP A 22 -10.82 6.28 -5.01
C ASP A 22 -10.18 4.91 -4.71
N GLY A 23 -9.42 4.84 -3.61
CA GLY A 23 -8.69 3.65 -3.20
C GLY A 23 -7.39 3.47 -3.97
N GLU A 24 -6.86 4.48 -4.63
CA GLU A 24 -5.59 4.41 -5.36
C GLU A 24 -4.66 5.56 -4.96
N ALA A 25 -3.38 5.25 -4.73
CA ALA A 25 -2.34 6.22 -4.45
C ALA A 25 -1.15 6.01 -5.39
N GLU A 26 -0.62 7.10 -5.93
CA GLU A 26 0.61 7.09 -6.70
C GLU A 26 1.79 7.47 -5.81
N VAL A 27 2.85 6.65 -5.84
CA VAL A 27 4.01 6.79 -4.99
C VAL A 27 5.26 6.73 -5.85
N SER A 28 6.04 7.81 -5.87
CA SER A 28 7.29 7.86 -6.62
C SER A 28 8.50 7.40 -5.78
N ASP A 29 8.45 7.63 -4.47
CA ASP A 29 9.54 7.34 -3.55
C ASP A 29 9.60 5.88 -3.12
N LYS A 30 10.80 5.29 -3.24
CA LYS A 30 11.04 3.91 -2.81
C LYS A 30 10.86 3.74 -1.29
N ALA A 31 11.28 4.73 -0.50
CA ALA A 31 11.14 4.69 0.96
C ALA A 31 9.66 4.66 1.38
N THR A 32 8.85 5.53 0.78
CA THR A 32 7.39 5.56 0.97
C THR A 32 6.73 4.26 0.52
N ALA A 33 7.16 3.68 -0.61
CA ALA A 33 6.65 2.40 -1.08
C ALA A 33 6.96 1.24 -0.12
N ASP A 34 8.13 1.25 0.53
CA ASP A 34 8.51 0.23 1.51
C ASP A 34 7.68 0.38 2.81
N ALA A 35 7.51 1.61 3.29
CA ALA A 35 6.69 1.91 4.45
C ALA A 35 5.21 1.50 4.23
N LEU A 36 4.64 1.79 3.06
CA LEU A 36 3.27 1.36 2.71
C LEU A 36 3.13 -0.17 2.64
N ARG A 37 4.19 -0.90 2.29
CA ARG A 37 4.18 -2.38 2.32
C ARG A 37 4.31 -2.95 3.73
N ALA A 38 4.92 -2.19 4.64
CA ALA A 38 5.01 -2.54 6.06
C ALA A 38 3.72 -2.24 6.84
N LEU A 39 2.76 -1.54 6.23
CA LEU A 39 1.48 -1.25 6.87
C LEU A 39 0.69 -2.53 7.16
N PRO A 40 -0.12 -2.54 8.24
CA PRO A 40 -0.98 -3.66 8.55
C PRO A 40 -1.93 -4.00 7.41
N ALA A 41 -2.11 -5.29 7.16
CA ALA A 41 -3.04 -5.79 6.13
C ALA A 41 -4.50 -5.38 6.39
N ASP A 42 -4.85 -5.05 7.63
CA ASP A 42 -6.17 -4.55 8.04
C ASP A 42 -6.53 -3.21 7.37
N LEU A 43 -5.52 -2.38 7.06
CA LEU A 43 -5.72 -1.14 6.30
C LEU A 43 -6.00 -1.40 4.80
N GLY A 44 -5.80 -2.63 4.32
CA GLY A 44 -6.09 -3.02 2.94
C GLY A 44 -5.17 -2.41 1.89
N VAL A 45 -4.03 -1.84 2.28
CA VAL A 45 -3.05 -1.21 1.38
C VAL A 45 -2.21 -2.28 0.68
N ARG A 46 -2.18 -2.26 -0.66
CA ARG A 46 -1.45 -3.22 -1.50
C ARG A 46 -0.74 -2.54 -2.65
N ALA A 47 0.46 -2.99 -3.00
CA ALA A 47 1.18 -2.49 -4.17
C ALA A 47 0.61 -3.11 -5.46
N VAL A 48 0.16 -2.27 -6.39
CA VAL A 48 -0.28 -2.68 -7.73
C VAL A 48 0.96 -2.86 -8.62
N GLY A 49 1.16 -4.07 -9.14
CA GLY A 49 2.30 -4.40 -10.01
C GLY A 49 3.55 -4.94 -9.29
N GLY A 50 3.51 -5.11 -7.97
CA GLY A 50 4.50 -5.92 -7.25
C GLY A 50 4.17 -7.40 -7.40
N ARG A 51 5.13 -8.20 -7.87
CA ARG A 51 5.09 -9.68 -7.85
C ARG A 51 4.44 -10.14 -6.53
N PRO A 52 3.47 -11.08 -6.55
CA PRO A 52 2.72 -11.47 -5.35
C PRO A 52 3.71 -11.76 -4.22
N ALA A 53 3.47 -11.16 -3.05
CA ALA A 53 4.17 -11.54 -1.84
C ALA A 53 3.93 -13.04 -1.67
N LYS A 54 4.99 -13.83 -1.87
CA LYS A 54 4.98 -15.27 -1.66
C LYS A 54 4.36 -15.48 -0.28
N GLU A 55 3.20 -16.15 -0.25
CA GLU A 55 2.58 -16.63 0.97
C GLU A 55 3.67 -17.21 1.87
N PRO A 56 3.73 -16.89 3.17
CA PRO A 56 4.52 -17.72 4.07
C PRO A 56 3.87 -19.09 4.01
N ALA A 57 4.51 -20.01 3.30
CA ALA A 57 4.20 -21.42 3.31
C ALA A 57 4.25 -21.86 4.79
N THR A 58 3.06 -21.99 5.37
CA THR A 58 2.86 -22.82 6.56
C THR A 58 3.08 -24.25 6.09
N SER A 59 4.14 -24.88 6.60
CA SER A 59 4.35 -26.33 6.61
C SER A 59 4.21 -26.82 8.03
#